data_AF-A0A077L7W4-F1
#
_entry.id   AF-A0A077L7W4-F1
#
_cell.length_a   1.000
_cell.length_b   1.000
_cell.length_c   1.000
_cell.angle_alpha   90.00
_cell.angle_beta   90.00
_cell.angle_gamma   90.00
#
_symmetry.space_group_name_H-M   'P 1'
#
loop_
_entity.id
_entity.type
_entity.pdbx_description
1 polymer ?
#
loop_
_entity_poly.entity_id
_entity_poly.type
_entity_poly.pdbx_seq_one_letter_code
_entity_poly.pdbx_strand_id
1 'polypeptide(L)'
;PIKKASQLVVTAEQQRFPRRYVKLAIVADHRMVKKHKENLRTWVFQMVNSVNQMYRPLNIFVALVYLDIWSEKDKITVQSSSNCTLGLFGNWRKTILLKRKSHDNAQLLTDIVFDGTTIGRAYVASMCQPYTSVGIVRDYSPINLVNAVIMAHEMGHNLGMEH
;
A
#
# COMPACT_ATOMS: atom_id res chain seq x y z
N PRO A 1 25.19 -6.32 -34.52
CA PRO A 1 25.76 -5.81 -33.25
C PRO A 1 24.65 -5.33 -32.30
N ILE A 2 24.34 -6.14 -31.29
CA ILE A 2 23.31 -5.84 -30.28
C ILE A 2 23.85 -4.73 -29.38
N LYS A 3 23.24 -3.54 -29.42
CA LYS A 3 23.55 -2.46 -28.48
C LYS A 3 23.26 -2.97 -27.07
N LYS A 4 24.30 -3.14 -26.25
CA LYS A 4 24.16 -3.39 -24.81
C LYS A 4 23.24 -2.32 -24.23
N ALA A 5 22.12 -2.76 -23.66
CA ALA A 5 21.26 -1.91 -22.86
C ALA A 5 22.11 -1.24 -21.78
N SER A 6 21.97 0.09 -21.68
CA SER A 6 22.64 0.89 -20.65
C SER A 6 22.38 0.26 -19.29
N GLN A 7 23.43 -0.21 -18.63
CA GLN A 7 23.33 -0.63 -17.23
C GLN A 7 22.93 0.62 -16.45
N LEU A 8 21.68 0.66 -15.96
CA LEU A 8 21.23 1.66 -15.00
C LEU A 8 22.21 1.64 -13.84
N VAL A 9 23.11 2.62 -13.80
CA VAL A 9 24.11 2.77 -12.76
C VAL A 9 23.35 3.02 -11.47
N VAL A 10 23.37 2.01 -10.61
CA VAL A 10 22.81 2.04 -9.25
C VAL A 10 23.57 3.12 -8.46
N THR A 11 22.87 4.03 -7.78
CA THR A 11 23.53 5.10 -7.01
C THR A 11 24.30 4.51 -5.81
N ALA A 12 25.30 5.23 -5.30
CA ALA A 12 26.08 4.78 -4.14
C ALA A 12 25.21 4.48 -2.90
N GLU A 13 24.11 5.23 -2.70
CA GLU A 13 23.11 4.94 -1.66
C GLU A 13 22.37 3.61 -1.90
N GLN A 14 22.03 3.30 -3.15
CA GLN A 14 21.37 2.04 -3.50
C GLN A 14 22.30 0.83 -3.40
N GLN A 15 23.62 1.00 -3.47
CA GLN A 15 24.59 -0.08 -3.23
C GLN A 15 24.63 -0.52 -1.76
N ARG A 16 24.15 0.33 -0.83
CA ARG A 16 24.07 0.02 0.60
C ARG A 16 23.00 -1.03 0.92
N PHE A 17 22.00 -1.16 0.05
CA PHE A 17 20.89 -2.11 0.23
C PHE A 17 20.83 -3.11 -0.92
N PRO A 18 20.66 -4.42 -0.64
CA PRO A 18 20.40 -5.38 -1.71
C PRO A 18 19.08 -5.03 -2.40
N ARG A 19 18.98 -5.26 -3.70
CA ARG A 19 17.77 -4.97 -4.46
C ARG A 19 16.61 -5.83 -3.94
N ARG A 20 15.51 -5.20 -3.55
CA ARG A 20 14.31 -5.85 -3.03
C ARG A 20 13.09 -5.49 -3.84
N TYR A 21 12.09 -6.37 -3.78
CA TYR A 21 10.82 -6.20 -4.47
C TYR A 21 9.69 -6.44 -3.47
N VAL A 22 8.67 -5.60 -3.51
CA VAL A 22 7.43 -5.80 -2.74
C VAL A 22 6.30 -5.98 -3.74
N LYS A 23 5.71 -7.17 -3.80
CA LYS A 23 4.45 -7.41 -4.51
C LYS A 23 3.31 -6.83 -3.68
N LEU A 24 2.85 -5.65 -4.06
CA LEU A 24 1.80 -4.92 -3.39
C LEU A 24 0.43 -5.30 -3.96
N ALA A 25 -0.50 -5.63 -3.06
CA ALA A 25 -1.92 -5.64 -3.36
C ALA A 25 -2.57 -4.36 -2.80
N ILE A 26 -3.39 -3.68 -3.59
CA ILE A 26 -4.19 -2.55 -3.08
C ILE A 26 -5.64 -2.98 -3.05
N VAL A 27 -6.34 -2.60 -1.98
CA VAL A 27 -7.77 -2.76 -1.85
C VAL A 27 -8.39 -1.38 -1.68
N ALA A 28 -9.37 -1.04 -2.50
CA ALA A 28 -10.13 0.20 -2.36
C ALA A 28 -11.53 -0.14 -1.84
N ASP A 29 -11.88 0.42 -0.68
CA ASP A 29 -13.20 0.22 -0.08
C ASP A 29 -14.31 0.88 -0.93
N HIS A 30 -15.56 0.61 -0.58
CA HIS A 30 -16.72 1.12 -1.32
C HIS A 30 -16.84 2.65 -1.24
N ARG A 31 -16.29 3.30 -0.20
CA ARG A 31 -16.27 4.76 -0.09
C ARG A 31 -15.30 5.38 -1.10
N MET A 32 -14.15 4.76 -1.32
CA MET A 32 -13.21 5.15 -2.39
C MET A 32 -13.88 5.11 -3.77
N VAL A 33 -14.71 4.09 -4.02
CA VAL A 33 -15.50 3.98 -5.27
C VAL A 33 -16.46 5.15 -5.41
N LYS A 34 -17.19 5.51 -4.35
CA LYS A 34 -18.11 6.65 -4.37
C LYS A 34 -17.40 7.98 -4.59
N LYS A 35 -16.24 8.17 -3.97
CA LYS A 35 -15.46 9.41 -4.04
C LYS A 35 -14.82 9.63 -5.40
N HIS A 36 -14.12 8.62 -5.93
CA HIS A 36 -13.30 8.77 -7.14
C HIS A 36 -13.99 8.28 -8.41
N LYS A 37 -15.05 7.46 -8.30
CA LYS A 37 -15.84 6.92 -9.41
C LYS A 37 -14.92 6.28 -10.48
N GLU A 38 -15.03 6.71 -11.73
CA GLU A 38 -14.22 6.25 -12.86
C GLU A 38 -12.72 6.53 -12.71
N ASN A 39 -12.34 7.54 -11.92
CA ASN A 39 -10.96 7.97 -11.74
C ASN A 39 -10.20 7.16 -10.66
N LEU A 40 -10.87 6.25 -9.95
CA LEU A 40 -10.27 5.49 -8.85
C LEU A 40 -9.02 4.71 -9.27
N ARG A 41 -9.03 4.08 -10.46
CA ARG A 41 -7.86 3.33 -10.94
C ARG A 41 -6.67 4.25 -11.21
N THR A 42 -6.91 5.38 -11.87
CA THR A 42 -5.88 6.39 -12.14
C THR A 42 -5.30 6.92 -10.85
N TRP A 43 -6.15 7.23 -9.87
CA TRP A 43 -5.73 7.66 -8.53
C TRP A 43 -4.77 6.67 -7.87
N VAL A 44 -5.13 5.39 -7.85
CA VAL A 44 -4.31 4.32 -7.27
C VAL A 44 -2.97 4.18 -8.01
N PHE A 45 -2.96 4.21 -9.35
CA PHE A 45 -1.73 4.07 -10.13
C PHE A 45 -0.77 5.24 -9.91
N GLN A 46 -1.28 6.47 -9.79
CA GLN A 46 -0.48 7.64 -9.44
C GLN A 46 0.13 7.53 -8.03
N MET A 47 -0.62 7.00 -7.07
CA MET A 47 -0.08 6.74 -5.72
C MET A 47 1.06 5.74 -5.77
N VAL A 48 0.89 4.60 -6.45
CA VAL A 48 1.93 3.57 -6.58
C VAL A 48 3.18 4.09 -7.29
N ASN A 49 3.02 4.93 -8.31
CA ASN A 49 4.15 5.57 -8.98
C ASN A 49 4.93 6.49 -8.02
N SER A 50 4.23 7.26 -7.20
CA SER A 50 4.84 8.14 -6.20
C SER A 50 5.55 7.35 -5.10
N VAL A 51 4.93 6.27 -4.62
CA VAL A 51 5.54 5.33 -3.66
C VAL A 51 6.82 4.71 -4.22
N ASN A 52 6.84 4.28 -5.48
CA ASN A 52 8.07 3.78 -6.11
C ASN A 52 9.20 4.80 -6.15
N GLN A 53 8.90 6.09 -6.36
CA GLN A 53 9.91 7.15 -6.31
C GLN A 53 10.49 7.29 -4.90
N MET A 54 9.65 7.23 -3.87
CA MET A 54 10.06 7.32 -2.46
C MET A 54 10.90 6.12 -2.01
N TYR A 55 10.63 4.93 -2.52
CA TYR A 55 11.38 3.71 -2.18
C TYR A 55 12.67 3.50 -2.99
N ARG A 56 12.90 4.31 -4.04
CA ARG A 56 14.09 4.21 -4.90
C ARG A 56 15.42 4.32 -4.13
N PRO A 57 15.62 5.26 -3.18
CA PRO A 57 16.86 5.35 -2.41
C PRO A 57 17.12 4.12 -1.54
N LEU A 58 16.06 3.38 -1.15
CA LEU A 58 16.15 2.15 -0.35
C LEU A 58 16.40 0.90 -1.20
N ASN A 59 16.57 1.05 -2.52
CA ASN A 59 16.70 -0.05 -3.48
C ASN A 59 15.52 -1.05 -3.43
N ILE A 60 14.32 -0.54 -3.12
CA ILE A 60 13.06 -1.32 -3.10
C ILE A 60 12.21 -0.92 -4.31
N PHE A 61 11.76 -1.90 -5.07
CA PHE A 61 10.76 -1.72 -6.13
C PHE A 61 9.40 -2.25 -5.67
N VAL A 62 8.37 -1.41 -5.72
CA VAL A 62 7.00 -1.76 -5.32
C VAL A 62 6.19 -2.10 -6.58
N ALA A 63 5.90 -3.38 -6.77
CA ALA A 63 5.13 -3.86 -7.90
C ALA A 63 3.65 -4.01 -7.50
N LEU A 64 2.75 -3.22 -8.08
CA LEU A 64 1.30 -3.45 -7.93
C LEU A 64 0.91 -4.72 -8.70
N VAL A 65 0.67 -5.82 -7.97
CA VAL A 65 0.33 -7.12 -8.57
C VAL A 65 -1.17 -7.42 -8.53
N TYR A 66 -1.94 -6.66 -7.75
CA TYR A 66 -3.37 -6.85 -7.60
C TYR A 66 -4.06 -5.58 -7.11
N LEU A 67 -5.24 -5.29 -7.66
CA LEU A 67 -6.13 -4.22 -7.23
C LEU A 67 -7.54 -4.81 -7.04
N ASP A 68 -8.01 -4.90 -5.80
CA ASP A 68 -9.38 -5.30 -5.47
C ASP A 68 -10.21 -4.06 -5.20
N ILE A 69 -11.26 -3.82 -5.98
CA ILE A 69 -12.17 -2.69 -5.79
C ILE A 69 -13.49 -3.25 -5.27
N TRP A 70 -13.92 -2.77 -4.10
CA TRP A 70 -15.17 -3.19 -3.47
C TRP A 70 -16.35 -2.38 -4.02
N SER A 71 -16.69 -2.63 -5.29
CA SER A 71 -17.65 -1.85 -6.07
C SER A 71 -19.09 -1.86 -5.52
N GLU A 72 -19.53 -2.97 -4.95
CA GLU A 72 -20.90 -3.13 -4.45
C GLU A 72 -21.03 -2.83 -2.96
N LYS A 73 -20.13 -3.40 -2.15
CA LYS A 73 -20.09 -3.24 -0.69
C LYS A 73 -18.74 -3.64 -0.14
N ASP A 74 -18.42 -3.15 1.05
CA ASP A 74 -17.21 -3.54 1.76
C ASP A 74 -17.23 -5.04 2.11
N LYS A 75 -16.06 -5.70 2.00
CA LYS A 75 -15.90 -7.14 2.37
C LYS A 75 -15.52 -7.34 3.84
N ILE A 76 -15.29 -6.25 4.57
CA ILE A 76 -15.11 -6.19 6.02
C ILE A 76 -15.87 -4.98 6.55
N THR A 77 -16.09 -4.91 7.87
CA THR A 77 -16.60 -3.70 8.51
C THR A 77 -15.47 -2.66 8.63
N VAL A 78 -15.45 -1.68 7.73
CA VAL A 78 -14.55 -0.53 7.82
C VAL A 78 -15.16 0.52 8.75
N GLN A 79 -14.47 0.83 9.85
CA GLN A 79 -14.95 1.69 10.94
C GLN A 79 -13.89 2.69 11.44
N SER A 80 -14.32 3.72 12.18
CA SER A 80 -13.46 4.83 12.62
C SER A 80 -12.31 4.41 13.55
N SER A 81 -12.48 3.32 14.31
CA SER A 81 -11.36 2.72 15.03
C SER A 81 -10.36 2.09 14.05
N SER A 82 -9.24 2.77 13.84
CA SER A 82 -8.15 2.33 12.96
C SER A 82 -7.58 0.97 13.38
N ASN A 83 -7.47 0.70 14.68
CA ASN A 83 -7.03 -0.60 15.20
C ASN A 83 -7.99 -1.73 14.82
N CYS A 84 -9.30 -1.52 14.97
CA CYS A 84 -10.29 -2.52 14.59
C CYS A 84 -10.29 -2.78 13.08
N THR A 85 -10.28 -1.72 12.27
CA THR A 85 -10.25 -1.83 10.81
C THR A 85 -8.99 -2.55 10.33
N LEU A 86 -7.81 -2.23 10.88
CA LEU A 86 -6.55 -2.90 10.55
C LEU A 86 -6.61 -4.40 10.87
N GLY A 87 -7.12 -4.75 12.05
CA GLY A 87 -7.24 -6.15 12.47
C GLY A 87 -8.21 -6.96 11.62
N LEU A 88 -9.36 -6.36 11.24
CA LEU A 88 -10.32 -6.98 10.33
C LEU A 88 -9.72 -7.15 8.92
N PHE A 89 -8.99 -6.15 8.43
CA PHE A 89 -8.33 -6.21 7.13
C PHE A 89 -7.23 -7.26 7.09
N GLY A 90 -6.40 -7.35 8.14
CA GLY A 90 -5.39 -8.40 8.29
C GLY A 90 -6.00 -9.80 8.30
N ASN A 91 -7.13 -9.99 9.01
CA ASN A 91 -7.84 -11.26 9.02
C ASN A 91 -8.37 -11.63 7.63
N TRP A 92 -9.02 -10.68 6.96
CA TRP A 92 -9.53 -10.87 5.61
C TRP A 92 -8.42 -11.15 4.60
N ARG A 93 -7.27 -10.46 4.70
CA ARG A 93 -6.10 -10.74 3.87
C ARG A 93 -5.65 -12.19 4.03
N LYS A 94 -5.43 -12.62 5.28
CA LYS A 94 -4.96 -13.97 5.62
C LYS A 94 -5.91 -15.05 5.12
N THR A 95 -7.21 -14.87 5.34
CA THR A 95 -8.22 -15.92 5.16
C THR A 95 -8.80 -15.95 3.75
N ILE A 96 -8.82 -14.82 3.05
CA ILE A 96 -9.47 -14.65 1.73
C ILE A 96 -8.46 -14.20 0.66
N LEU A 97 -7.82 -13.04 0.82
CA LEU A 97 -7.05 -12.44 -0.27
C LEU A 97 -5.84 -13.28 -0.68
N LEU A 98 -5.08 -13.79 0.29
CA LEU A 98 -3.89 -14.63 0.03
C LEU A 98 -4.23 -15.93 -0.72
N LYS A 99 -5.46 -16.45 -0.56
CA LYS A 99 -5.93 -17.63 -1.31
C LYS A 99 -6.25 -17.31 -2.76
N ARG A 100 -6.58 -16.04 -3.08
CA ARG A 100 -6.94 -15.60 -4.43
C ARG A 100 -5.72 -15.14 -5.23
N LYS A 101 -4.77 -14.47 -4.60
CA LYS A 101 -3.59 -13.91 -5.28
C LYS A 101 -2.39 -13.84 -4.33
N SER A 102 -1.26 -14.39 -4.75
CA SER A 102 0.02 -14.24 -4.02
C SER A 102 0.52 -12.79 -4.08
N HIS A 103 0.84 -12.23 -2.92
CA HIS A 103 1.38 -10.87 -2.74
C HIS A 103 2.08 -10.78 -1.37
N ASP A 104 3.01 -9.84 -1.21
CA ASP A 104 3.86 -9.72 -0.01
C ASP A 104 3.24 -8.79 1.03
N ASN A 105 2.56 -7.73 0.59
CA ASN A 105 1.94 -6.70 1.41
C ASN A 105 0.59 -6.26 0.82
N ALA A 106 -0.37 -5.89 1.67
CA ALA A 106 -1.62 -5.29 1.20
C ALA A 106 -1.93 -3.96 1.88
N GLN A 107 -2.39 -2.97 1.12
CA GLN A 107 -2.82 -1.67 1.64
C GLN A 107 -4.31 -1.47 1.36
N LEU A 108 -5.09 -1.15 2.39
CA LEU A 108 -6.49 -0.75 2.25
C LEU A 108 -6.60 0.76 2.14
N LEU A 109 -7.16 1.26 1.04
CA LEU A 109 -7.52 2.65 0.87
C LEU A 109 -8.99 2.85 1.25
N THR A 110 -9.27 3.87 2.04
CA THR A 110 -10.63 4.20 2.51
C THR A 110 -10.81 5.70 2.66
N ASP A 111 -12.03 6.19 2.42
CA ASP A 111 -12.41 7.58 2.69
C ASP A 111 -13.01 7.78 4.10
N ILE A 112 -12.97 6.74 4.95
CA ILE A 112 -13.46 6.88 6.33
C ILE A 112 -12.58 7.84 7.13
N VAL A 113 -13.20 8.60 8.01
CA VAL A 113 -12.51 9.40 9.02
C VAL A 113 -12.23 8.50 10.23
N PHE A 114 -10.95 8.19 10.46
CA PHE A 114 -10.54 7.48 11.67
C PHE A 114 -10.59 8.39 12.89
N ASP A 115 -10.71 7.79 14.07
CA ASP A 115 -10.74 8.51 15.34
C ASP A 115 -9.41 9.24 15.61
N GLY A 116 -9.51 10.43 16.21
CA GLY A 116 -8.38 11.29 16.53
C GLY A 116 -7.73 11.90 15.28
N THR A 117 -6.40 11.94 15.26
CA THR A 117 -5.60 12.48 14.15
C THR A 117 -5.08 11.39 13.21
N THR A 118 -5.57 10.16 13.35
CA THR A 118 -5.08 9.01 12.58
C THR A 118 -5.46 9.16 11.09
N ILE A 119 -4.46 9.10 10.21
CA ILE A 119 -4.65 9.09 8.75
C ILE A 119 -4.12 7.82 8.09
N GLY A 120 -3.38 7.00 8.82
CA GLY A 120 -2.91 5.69 8.42
C GLY A 120 -2.58 4.84 9.64
N ARG A 121 -2.52 3.52 9.45
CA ARG A 121 -2.01 2.58 10.47
C ARG A 121 -1.50 1.29 9.85
N ALA A 122 -0.39 0.77 10.37
CA ALA A 122 0.20 -0.50 9.99
C ALA A 122 0.83 -1.21 11.19
N TYR A 123 1.08 -2.52 11.05
CA TYR A 123 1.91 -3.27 11.99
C TYR A 123 3.39 -3.07 11.68
N VAL A 124 4.22 -2.85 12.70
CA VAL A 124 5.67 -2.68 12.52
C VAL A 124 6.38 -4.01 12.27
N ALA A 125 7.43 -4.00 11.44
CA ALA A 125 8.34 -5.14 11.18
C ALA A 125 7.62 -6.44 10.78
N SER A 126 6.56 -6.30 10.00
CA SER A 126 5.59 -7.35 9.71
C SER A 126 5.51 -7.74 8.24
N MET A 127 6.35 -7.14 7.39
CA MET A 127 6.43 -7.45 5.96
C MET A 127 6.49 -8.97 5.73
N CYS A 128 5.75 -9.44 4.72
CA CYS A 128 5.55 -10.86 4.36
C CYS A 128 4.75 -11.72 5.36
N GLN A 129 4.45 -11.27 6.58
CA GLN A 129 3.64 -12.05 7.52
C GLN A 129 2.18 -12.15 7.05
N PRO A 130 1.50 -13.32 7.10
CA PRO A 130 0.17 -13.51 6.49
C PRO A 130 -0.96 -12.62 7.04
N TYR A 131 -0.94 -12.31 8.34
CA TYR A 131 -1.97 -11.48 8.98
C TYR A 131 -1.57 -10.01 9.03
N THR A 132 -0.32 -9.74 9.40
CA THR A 132 0.17 -8.42 9.80
C THR A 132 0.88 -7.64 8.69
N SER A 133 1.23 -8.25 7.54
CA SER A 133 1.78 -7.51 6.38
C SER A 133 0.66 -6.72 5.65
N VAL A 134 0.10 -5.76 6.39
CA VAL A 134 -1.00 -4.89 5.99
C VAL A 134 -0.83 -3.49 6.55
N GLY A 135 -1.39 -2.52 5.82
CA GLY A 135 -1.67 -1.18 6.31
C GLY A 135 -3.05 -0.70 5.85
N ILE A 136 -3.57 0.30 6.55
CA ILE A 136 -4.79 1.03 6.18
C ILE A 136 -4.43 2.50 6.01
N VAL A 137 -4.94 3.12 4.95
CA VAL A 137 -4.61 4.49 4.55
C VAL A 137 -5.91 5.23 4.27
N ARG A 138 -6.10 6.35 4.96
CA ARG A 138 -7.19 7.28 4.67
C ARG A 138 -6.84 8.09 3.43
N ASP A 139 -7.80 8.27 2.54
CA ASP A 139 -7.74 9.21 1.44
C ASP A 139 -7.96 10.65 1.95
N TYR A 140 -7.01 11.10 2.76
CA TYR A 140 -7.07 12.28 3.61
C TYR A 140 -7.06 13.61 2.84
N SER A 141 -6.35 13.68 1.72
CA SER A 141 -6.11 14.91 0.97
C SER A 141 -6.61 14.82 -0.47
N PRO A 142 -7.08 15.93 -1.08
CA PRO A 142 -7.32 15.97 -2.54
C PRO A 142 -6.03 15.91 -3.36
N ILE A 143 -4.86 16.08 -2.73
CA ILE A 143 -3.56 15.97 -3.39
C ILE A 143 -3.10 14.51 -3.32
N ASN A 144 -3.09 13.81 -4.47
CA ASN A 144 -2.70 12.39 -4.57
C ASN A 144 -1.36 12.06 -3.88
N LEU A 145 -0.36 12.94 -4.08
CA LEU A 145 0.97 12.77 -3.50
C LEU A 145 0.94 12.67 -1.97
N VAL A 146 0.07 13.43 -1.29
CA VAL A 146 -0.04 13.38 0.18
C VAL A 146 -0.53 12.00 0.62
N ASN A 147 -1.52 11.42 -0.05
CA ASN A 147 -1.99 10.07 0.26
C ASN A 147 -0.95 9.00 -0.08
N ALA A 148 -0.15 9.22 -1.12
CA ALA A 148 0.97 8.34 -1.46
C ALA A 148 2.06 8.35 -0.38
N VAL A 149 2.37 9.52 0.21
CA VAL A 149 3.29 9.64 1.35
C VAL A 149 2.77 8.84 2.54
N ILE A 150 1.47 8.94 2.86
CA ILE A 150 0.87 8.15 3.95
C ILE A 150 1.02 6.65 3.65
N MET A 151 0.71 6.20 2.43
CA MET A 151 0.88 4.78 2.08
C MET A 151 2.35 4.32 2.17
N ALA A 152 3.31 5.13 1.73
CA ALA A 152 4.73 4.84 1.88
C ALA A 152 5.15 4.80 3.36
N HIS A 153 4.61 5.69 4.19
CA HIS A 153 4.84 5.72 5.63
C HIS A 153 4.36 4.42 6.29
N GLU A 154 3.12 3.99 6.02
CA GLU A 154 2.57 2.74 6.57
C GLU A 154 3.31 1.49 6.07
N MET A 155 3.71 1.48 4.79
CA MET A 155 4.58 0.42 4.26
C MET A 155 5.98 0.46 4.91
N GLY A 156 6.48 1.63 5.29
CA GLY A 156 7.73 1.82 6.04
C GLY A 156 7.66 1.15 7.41
N HIS A 157 6.55 1.33 8.13
CA HIS A 157 6.28 0.57 9.36
C HIS A 157 6.29 -0.93 9.10
N ASN A 158 5.59 -1.43 8.07
CA ASN A 158 5.64 -2.87 7.74
C ASN A 158 7.08 -3.36 7.48
N LEU A 159 7.95 -2.52 6.89
CA LEU A 159 9.38 -2.81 6.68
C LEU A 159 10.25 -2.69 7.94
N GLY A 160 9.68 -2.31 9.08
CA GLY A 160 10.37 -2.22 10.37
C GLY A 160 10.91 -0.83 10.71
N MET A 161 10.47 0.22 10.03
CA MET A 161 10.82 1.59 10.38
C MET A 161 9.91 2.09 11.51
N GLU A 162 10.52 2.77 12.48
CA GLU A 162 9.81 3.53 13.53
C GLU A 162 9.73 5.01 13.13
N HIS A 163 9.01 5.83 13.93
CA HIS A 163 8.93 7.29 13.74
C HIS A 163 10.25 8.00 14.03
#